data_AF-A0A1Q3A2S3-F1
#
_entry.id   AF-A0A1Q3A2S3-F1
#
_cell.length_a   1.000
_cell.length_b   1.000
_cell.length_c   1.000
_cell.angle_alpha   90.00
_cell.angle_beta   90.00
_cell.angle_gamma   90.00
#
_symmetry.space_group_name_H-M   'P 1'
#
loop_
_entity.id
_entity.type
_entity.pdbx_description
1 polymer ?
#
loop_
_entity_poly.entity_id
_entity_poly.type
_entity_poly.pdbx_seq_one_letter_code
_entity_poly.pdbx_strand_id
1 'polypeptide(L)'
;MLGCFFFFFIQYKVQVEIFVFKVHYLREDTPFPKMVVDVDALANEAIGLLDQCKDDNYRVCILIVGPPGSGKSTVAQDLSRQINHRFDEYRLQGNQKSAHGGTRSRASDVALASDVPEITTPLSEELAFNGGILPKYVEDVNFQPVKRRLENGDLQILGRGGLPNAFTISNDVEPDEESSFAQIVPMDGFHLSRQCLSSFQNPQEAHKRRGSPPTFDSNNFAQLCKTLAQTCTIKPGSCDAKSCFEFMAKTYDPHFPCIKIPGFDHSLKDPTPDQFCLNGHTRIVILEGLYLLYDKENWQRVHEILQNTGSLLVWYIDIEDHVIEERVAKRHFNSGLADSVEQGRLKFQGNDLLNARLIRKNLVQSGKVVTLRND
;
A
#
# COMPACT_ATOMS: atom_id res chain seq x y z
N MET A 1 -29.60 -55.65 -1.81
CA MET A 1 -30.97 -56.06 -2.19
C MET A 1 -31.92 -55.12 -1.45
N LEU A 2 -32.36 -54.05 -2.13
CA LEU A 2 -33.76 -53.73 -2.50
C LEU A 2 -34.74 -53.75 -1.30
N GLY A 3 -35.54 -52.74 -0.97
CA GLY A 3 -35.93 -51.53 -1.70
C GLY A 3 -37.45 -51.47 -1.90
N CYS A 4 -38.08 -50.49 -1.23
CA CYS A 4 -39.32 -49.75 -1.59
C CYS A 4 -40.71 -50.43 -1.60
N PHE A 5 -41.65 -49.77 -0.92
CA PHE A 5 -43.08 -49.72 -1.25
C PHE A 5 -43.45 -48.25 -1.56
N PHE A 6 -44.16 -48.05 -2.67
CA PHE A 6 -44.68 -46.75 -3.13
C PHE A 6 -46.21 -46.81 -3.17
N PHE A 7 -46.89 -45.74 -2.76
CA PHE A 7 -48.32 -45.54 -3.01
C PHE A 7 -48.58 -44.06 -3.38
N PHE A 8 -49.22 -43.88 -4.55
CA PHE A 8 -50.18 -42.86 -5.03
C PHE A 8 -50.14 -41.41 -4.51
N PHE A 9 -50.28 -40.43 -5.42
CA PHE A 9 -51.57 -39.73 -5.64
C PHE A 9 -51.59 -38.77 -6.85
N ILE A 10 -52.83 -38.53 -7.29
CA ILE A 10 -53.42 -37.88 -8.48
C ILE A 10 -53.08 -36.40 -8.74
N GLN A 11 -53.10 -36.02 -10.03
CA GLN A 11 -52.99 -34.66 -10.58
C GLN A 11 -54.26 -33.79 -10.42
N TYR A 12 -54.08 -32.50 -10.18
CA TYR A 12 -55.02 -31.44 -10.58
C TYR A 12 -54.27 -30.22 -11.13
N LYS A 13 -54.76 -29.70 -12.27
CA LYS A 13 -54.29 -28.50 -12.99
C LYS A 13 -54.79 -27.22 -12.33
N VAL A 14 -53.94 -26.19 -12.23
CA VAL A 14 -54.34 -24.78 -12.17
C VAL A 14 -53.43 -23.98 -13.11
N GLN A 15 -54.06 -23.20 -14.00
CA GLN A 15 -53.46 -22.26 -14.95
C GLN A 15 -52.97 -21.01 -14.21
N VAL A 16 -51.74 -20.56 -14.49
CA VAL A 16 -51.28 -19.21 -14.16
C VAL A 16 -50.66 -18.62 -15.43
N GLU A 17 -51.24 -17.54 -15.92
CA GLU A 17 -50.74 -16.73 -17.03
C GLU A 17 -49.43 -16.03 -16.64
N ILE A 18 -48.38 -16.20 -17.44
CA ILE A 18 -47.12 -15.49 -17.28
C ILE A 18 -47.10 -14.34 -18.28
N PHE A 19 -47.20 -13.11 -17.77
CA PHE A 19 -46.93 -11.88 -18.53
C PHE A 19 -45.43 -11.81 -18.87
N VAL A 20 -45.11 -11.86 -20.16
CA VAL A 20 -43.75 -11.65 -20.67
C VAL A 20 -43.52 -10.14 -20.83
N PHE A 21 -42.86 -9.51 -19.85
CA PHE A 21 -42.27 -8.19 -20.05
C PHE A 21 -40.92 -8.33 -20.76
N LYS A 22 -40.89 -7.90 -22.02
CA LYS A 22 -39.70 -7.80 -22.86
C LYS A 22 -38.92 -6.56 -22.44
N VAL A 23 -38.00 -6.69 -21.49
CA VAL A 23 -37.09 -5.61 -21.08
C VAL A 23 -35.90 -5.61 -22.04
N HIS A 24 -35.73 -4.51 -22.76
CA HIS A 24 -34.54 -4.25 -23.57
C HIS A 24 -33.32 -4.16 -22.65
N TYR A 25 -32.34 -5.04 -22.89
CA TYR A 25 -31.04 -5.04 -22.21
C TYR A 25 -30.25 -3.75 -22.52
N LEU A 26 -30.03 -2.93 -21.50
CA LEU A 26 -28.81 -2.12 -21.37
C LEU A 26 -28.05 -2.71 -20.18
N ARG A 27 -26.85 -3.25 -20.43
CA ARG A 27 -26.00 -3.87 -19.42
C ARG A 27 -25.42 -2.81 -18.49
N GLU A 28 -25.90 -2.76 -17.25
CA GLU A 28 -25.16 -2.21 -16.11
C GLU A 28 -24.75 -3.38 -15.21
N ASP A 29 -23.55 -3.90 -15.43
CA ASP A 29 -22.95 -4.96 -14.62
C ASP A 29 -22.12 -4.32 -13.49
N THR A 30 -22.67 -4.17 -12.27
CA THR A 30 -21.87 -4.19 -11.03
C THR A 30 -22.57 -5.06 -9.97
N PRO A 31 -21.98 -6.18 -9.51
CA PRO A 31 -22.69 -7.14 -8.67
C PRO A 31 -22.74 -6.81 -7.17
N PHE A 32 -22.15 -5.70 -6.71
CA PHE A 32 -22.11 -5.35 -5.28
C PHE A 32 -22.30 -3.83 -5.08
N PRO A 33 -23.11 -3.39 -4.10
CA PRO A 33 -23.24 -1.98 -3.78
C PRO A 33 -21.91 -1.42 -3.27
N LYS A 34 -21.39 -0.37 -3.93
CA LYS A 34 -20.16 0.32 -3.48
C LYS A 34 -20.43 1.04 -2.16
N MET A 35 -19.62 0.80 -1.13
CA MET A 35 -19.78 1.44 0.18
C MET A 35 -19.20 2.86 0.17
N VAL A 36 -19.88 3.84 0.75
CA VAL A 36 -19.31 5.19 0.93
C VAL A 36 -18.21 5.13 1.99
N VAL A 37 -17.12 5.88 1.80
CA VAL A 37 -16.03 5.98 2.78
C VAL A 37 -16.57 6.50 4.12
N ASP A 38 -16.39 5.69 5.15
CA ASP A 38 -16.63 6.02 6.55
C ASP A 38 -15.35 5.69 7.33
N VAL A 39 -14.59 6.72 7.71
CA VAL A 39 -13.28 6.54 8.36
C VAL A 39 -13.40 5.80 9.69
N ASP A 40 -14.51 5.96 10.42
CA ASP A 40 -14.71 5.25 11.69
C ASP A 40 -14.98 3.76 11.48
N ALA A 41 -15.77 3.43 10.47
CA ALA A 41 -16.00 2.04 10.08
C ALA A 41 -14.71 1.37 9.58
N LEU A 42 -13.92 2.05 8.74
CA LEU A 42 -12.63 1.57 8.27
C LEU A 42 -11.64 1.38 9.43
N ALA A 43 -11.61 2.29 10.41
CA ALA A 43 -10.79 2.14 11.62
C ALA A 43 -11.21 0.93 12.46
N ASN A 44 -12.52 0.68 12.59
CA ASN A 44 -13.05 -0.51 13.28
C ASN A 44 -12.60 -1.80 12.58
N GLU A 45 -12.69 -1.85 11.24
CA GLU A 45 -12.27 -3.02 10.46
C GLU A 45 -10.76 -3.27 10.58
N ALA A 46 -9.95 -2.20 10.51
CA ALA A 46 -8.49 -2.26 10.68
C ALA A 46 -8.07 -2.81 12.06
N ILE A 47 -8.64 -2.26 13.14
CA ILE A 47 -8.37 -2.70 14.52
C ILE A 47 -8.93 -4.12 14.73
N GLY A 48 -10.09 -4.43 14.14
CA GLY A 48 -10.69 -5.75 14.19
C GLY A 48 -9.82 -6.83 13.55
N LEU A 49 -9.24 -6.57 12.37
CA LEU A 49 -8.28 -7.48 11.75
C LEU A 49 -7.05 -7.66 12.64
N LEU A 50 -6.49 -6.56 13.19
CA LEU A 50 -5.34 -6.63 14.07
C LEU A 50 -5.62 -7.48 15.31
N ASP A 51 -6.80 -7.38 15.92
CA ASP A 51 -7.19 -8.22 17.06
C ASP A 51 -7.35 -9.70 16.67
N GLN A 52 -7.90 -9.98 15.48
CA GLN A 52 -8.08 -11.35 14.98
C GLN A 52 -6.75 -12.07 14.74
N CYS A 53 -5.71 -11.36 14.33
CA CYS A 53 -4.42 -11.95 13.97
C CYS A 53 -3.29 -11.66 14.98
N LYS A 54 -3.57 -11.03 16.13
CA LYS A 54 -2.54 -10.54 17.07
C LYS A 54 -1.57 -11.60 17.61
N ASP A 55 -1.98 -12.86 17.66
CA ASP A 55 -1.15 -13.95 18.16
C ASP A 55 -0.16 -14.50 17.12
N ASP A 56 -0.47 -14.31 15.83
CA ASP A 56 0.31 -14.83 14.71
C ASP A 56 1.03 -13.74 13.91
N ASN A 57 0.55 -12.50 13.98
CA ASN A 57 1.07 -11.38 13.22
C ASN A 57 1.48 -10.20 14.10
N TYR A 58 2.69 -9.67 13.89
CA TYR A 58 3.15 -8.48 14.60
C TYR A 58 2.35 -7.25 14.20
N ARG A 59 2.09 -7.10 12.91
CA ARG A 59 1.38 -5.96 12.33
C ARG A 59 0.47 -6.41 11.18
N VAL A 60 -0.51 -5.57 10.85
CA VAL A 60 -1.39 -5.74 9.69
C VAL A 60 -1.05 -4.72 8.61
N CYS A 61 -1.37 -5.05 7.36
CA CYS A 61 -1.25 -4.14 6.23
C CYS A 61 -2.65 -3.78 5.69
N ILE A 62 -2.78 -2.56 5.20
CA ILE A 62 -3.98 -2.05 4.54
C ILE A 62 -3.54 -1.46 3.20
N LEU A 63 -4.18 -1.87 2.10
CA LEU A 63 -4.02 -1.24 0.80
C LEU A 63 -5.17 -0.27 0.55
N ILE A 64 -4.86 1.00 0.29
CA ILE A 64 -5.83 2.00 -0.18
C ILE A 64 -5.44 2.41 -1.59
N VAL A 65 -6.22 1.94 -2.57
CA VAL A 65 -5.91 2.10 -3.99
C VAL A 65 -6.96 2.93 -4.67
N GLY A 66 -6.56 3.85 -5.54
CA GLY A 66 -7.51 4.64 -6.31
C GLY A 66 -6.83 5.51 -7.38
N PRO A 67 -7.58 5.96 -8.39
CA PRO A 67 -7.02 6.84 -9.43
C PRO A 67 -6.58 8.21 -8.87
N PRO A 68 -5.85 9.03 -9.65
CA PRO A 68 -5.58 10.42 -9.29
C PRO A 68 -6.88 11.17 -8.97
N GLY A 69 -6.91 11.95 -7.88
CA GLY A 69 -8.11 12.69 -7.45
C GLY A 69 -9.16 11.86 -6.70
N SER A 70 -8.91 10.56 -6.46
CA SER A 70 -9.81 9.70 -5.69
C SER A 70 -9.94 10.06 -4.20
N GLY A 71 -8.99 10.81 -3.65
CA GLY A 71 -8.91 11.11 -2.22
C GLY A 71 -8.22 10.02 -1.39
N LYS A 72 -7.60 9.01 -2.01
CA LYS A 72 -6.88 7.93 -1.30
C LYS A 72 -5.90 8.42 -0.22
N SER A 73 -5.11 9.46 -0.49
CA SER A 73 -4.14 9.99 0.47
C SER A 73 -4.84 10.68 1.65
N THR A 74 -5.96 11.37 1.42
CA THR A 74 -6.79 11.96 2.49
C THR A 74 -7.42 10.87 3.35
N VAL A 75 -8.01 9.85 2.74
CA VAL A 75 -8.58 8.69 3.47
C VAL A 75 -7.51 7.98 4.29
N ALA A 76 -6.32 7.76 3.74
CA ALA A 76 -5.20 7.14 4.46
C ALA A 76 -4.74 7.98 5.66
N GLN A 77 -4.64 9.30 5.49
CA GLN A 77 -4.27 10.23 6.57
C GLN A 77 -5.32 10.28 7.68
N ASP A 78 -6.60 10.41 7.32
CA ASP A 78 -7.68 10.49 8.29
C ASP A 78 -7.84 9.16 9.05
N LEU A 79 -7.69 8.02 8.36
CA LEU A 79 -7.67 6.70 8.99
C LEU A 79 -6.50 6.54 9.96
N SER A 80 -5.28 6.88 9.54
CA SER A 80 -4.10 6.84 10.42
C SER A 80 -4.32 7.71 11.66
N ARG A 81 -4.82 8.95 11.48
CA ARG A 81 -5.14 9.87 12.58
C ARG A 81 -6.18 9.26 13.52
N GLN A 82 -7.25 8.70 12.98
CA GLN A 82 -8.34 8.13 13.77
C GLN A 82 -7.89 6.92 14.59
N ILE A 83 -7.10 6.02 14.01
CA ILE A 83 -6.56 4.86 14.72
C ILE A 83 -5.57 5.30 15.82
N ASN A 84 -4.63 6.21 15.49
CA ASN A 84 -3.66 6.71 16.46
C ASN A 84 -4.36 7.42 17.64
N HIS A 85 -5.35 8.26 17.35
CA HIS A 85 -6.14 8.95 18.38
C HIS A 85 -6.78 7.96 19.37
N ARG A 86 -7.42 6.90 18.86
CA ARG A 86 -8.03 5.86 19.71
C ARG A 86 -7.00 5.11 20.56
N PHE A 87 -5.80 4.87 20.03
CA PHE A 87 -4.71 4.24 20.79
C PHE A 87 -4.17 5.19 21.88
N ASP A 88 -4.06 6.48 21.58
CA ASP A 88 -3.64 7.49 22.56
C ASP A 88 -4.67 7.66 23.69
N GLU A 89 -5.97 7.68 23.37
CA GLU A 89 -7.03 7.66 24.37
C GLU A 89 -6.93 6.45 25.31
N TYR A 90 -6.69 5.26 24.75
CA TYR A 90 -6.44 4.06 25.55
C TYR A 90 -5.23 4.23 26.48
N ARG A 91 -4.11 4.78 25.99
CA ARG A 91 -2.90 5.00 26.81
C ARG A 91 -3.15 5.99 27.95
N LEU A 92 -3.89 7.06 27.69
CA LEU A 92 -4.23 8.09 28.69
C LEU A 92 -5.17 7.56 29.77
N GLN A 93 -6.14 6.72 29.41
CA GLN A 93 -7.07 6.11 30.37
C GLN A 93 -6.41 5.02 31.24
N GLY A 94 -5.43 4.30 30.71
CA GLY A 94 -4.87 3.10 31.33
C GLY A 94 -3.77 3.31 32.38
N ASN A 95 -3.22 4.52 32.55
CA ASN A 95 -2.02 4.80 33.37
C ASN A 95 -0.84 3.81 33.11
N GLN A 96 -0.82 3.16 31.94
CA GLN A 96 0.16 2.14 31.59
C GLN A 96 1.38 2.82 30.96
N LYS A 97 2.46 2.88 31.72
CA LYS A 97 3.79 3.04 31.14
C LYS A 97 4.11 1.76 30.37
N SER A 98 4.55 1.87 29.11
CA SER A 98 4.98 0.72 28.30
C SER A 98 5.90 -0.17 29.15
N ALA A 99 5.47 -1.40 29.43
CA ALA A 99 6.24 -2.33 30.23
C ALA A 99 7.49 -2.73 29.44
N HIS A 100 8.66 -2.28 29.90
CA HIS A 100 9.95 -2.66 29.35
C HIS A 100 10.32 -4.02 29.91
N GLY A 101 9.91 -5.10 29.23
CA GLY A 101 10.03 -6.45 29.74
C GLY A 101 10.23 -7.50 28.66
N GLY A 102 11.26 -7.35 27.83
CA GLY A 102 11.68 -8.40 26.90
C GLY A 102 13.20 -8.49 26.85
N THR A 103 13.75 -9.67 27.16
CA THR A 103 15.20 -9.92 27.23
C THR A 103 15.82 -10.27 25.87
N ARG A 104 15.01 -10.44 24.80
CA ARG A 104 15.46 -10.67 23.42
C ARG A 104 14.32 -10.45 22.42
N SER A 105 14.58 -9.74 21.32
CA SER A 105 13.60 -9.54 20.24
C SER A 105 13.45 -10.77 19.36
N ARG A 106 12.20 -11.21 19.12
CA ARG A 106 11.92 -12.24 18.11
C ARG A 106 12.09 -11.71 16.68
N ALA A 107 12.04 -10.39 16.49
CA ALA A 107 12.34 -9.77 15.21
C ALA A 107 13.82 -9.91 14.84
N SER A 108 14.73 -9.96 15.82
CA SER A 108 16.15 -10.22 15.57
C SER A 108 16.45 -11.62 15.01
N ASP A 109 15.52 -12.58 15.16
CA ASP A 109 15.63 -13.92 14.58
C ASP A 109 15.17 -13.95 13.11
N VAL A 110 14.48 -12.91 12.63
CA VAL A 110 14.08 -12.77 11.22
C VAL A 110 15.13 -11.94 10.49
N ALA A 111 15.95 -12.60 9.68
CA ALA A 111 16.91 -11.95 8.80
C ALA A 111 16.19 -11.22 7.64
N LEU A 112 15.70 -10.01 7.91
CA LEU A 112 15.04 -9.17 6.91
C LEU A 112 15.97 -8.93 5.71
N ALA A 113 15.39 -9.01 4.50
CA ALA A 113 16.14 -8.87 3.24
C ALA A 113 17.34 -9.85 3.11
N SER A 114 17.29 -11.02 3.76
CA SER A 114 18.28 -12.08 3.56
C SER A 114 18.29 -12.62 2.13
N ASP A 115 17.15 -12.61 1.44
CA ASP A 115 16.97 -13.00 0.04
C ASP A 115 17.50 -11.97 -0.97
N VAL A 116 17.86 -10.78 -0.51
CA VAL A 116 18.40 -9.71 -1.35
C VAL A 116 19.91 -9.87 -1.47
N PRO A 117 20.49 -9.94 -2.69
CA PRO A 117 21.94 -10.05 -2.89
C PRO A 117 22.66 -8.76 -2.51
N GLU A 118 23.92 -8.89 -2.08
CA GLU A 118 24.82 -7.74 -1.87
C GLU A 118 25.12 -7.05 -3.19
N ILE A 119 25.24 -5.73 -3.16
CA ILE A 119 25.66 -4.93 -4.31
C ILE A 119 27.07 -5.35 -4.74
N THR A 120 27.27 -5.51 -6.04
CA THR A 120 28.59 -5.82 -6.60
C THR A 120 29.45 -4.55 -6.68
N THR A 121 30.78 -4.70 -6.62
CA THR A 121 31.70 -3.56 -6.77
C THR A 121 31.44 -2.74 -8.03
N PRO A 122 31.27 -3.33 -9.23
CA PRO A 122 31.01 -2.55 -10.44
C PRO A 122 29.69 -1.75 -10.37
N LEU A 123 28.66 -2.33 -9.75
CA LEU A 123 27.37 -1.66 -9.62
C LEU A 123 27.43 -0.52 -8.59
N SER A 124 28.18 -0.72 -7.50
CA SER A 124 28.44 0.31 -6.49
C SER A 124 29.22 1.50 -7.08
N GLU A 125 30.24 1.22 -7.89
CA GLU A 125 31.01 2.25 -8.61
C GLU A 125 30.13 3.01 -9.62
N GLU A 126 29.29 2.31 -10.39
CA GLU A 126 28.35 2.93 -11.32
C GLU A 126 27.35 3.84 -10.58
N LEU A 127 26.82 3.38 -9.46
CA LEU A 127 25.90 4.14 -8.62
C LEU A 127 26.55 5.43 -8.09
N ALA A 128 27.77 5.34 -7.56
CA ALA A 128 28.51 6.49 -7.05
C ALA A 128 28.86 7.48 -8.17
N PHE A 129 29.32 6.99 -9.31
CA PHE A 129 29.71 7.81 -10.46
C PHE A 129 28.52 8.60 -11.04
N ASN A 130 27.32 8.01 -11.04
CA ASN A 130 26.12 8.62 -11.63
C ASN A 130 25.26 9.38 -10.61
N GLY A 131 25.80 9.77 -9.46
CA GLY A 131 25.05 10.55 -8.47
C GLY A 131 23.90 9.78 -7.81
N GLY A 132 24.06 8.48 -7.64
CA GLY A 132 23.09 7.63 -6.93
C GLY A 132 22.04 6.96 -7.81
N ILE A 133 22.13 7.06 -9.14
CA ILE A 133 21.22 6.36 -10.06
C ILE A 133 21.97 5.29 -10.88
N LEU A 134 21.21 4.44 -11.55
CA LEU A 134 21.72 3.34 -12.38
C LEU A 134 21.25 3.50 -13.84
N PRO A 135 21.86 4.39 -14.65
CA PRO A 135 21.32 4.81 -15.95
C PRO A 135 21.02 3.66 -16.91
N LYS A 136 21.81 2.58 -16.89
CA LYS A 136 21.59 1.41 -17.77
C LYS A 136 20.35 0.59 -17.39
N TYR A 137 19.87 0.73 -16.16
CA TYR A 137 18.84 -0.13 -15.57
C TYR A 137 17.55 0.62 -15.26
N VAL A 138 17.48 1.95 -15.45
CA VAL A 138 16.32 2.77 -15.05
C VAL A 138 14.98 2.31 -15.65
N GLU A 139 14.99 1.62 -16.79
CA GLU A 139 13.82 1.04 -17.44
C GLU A 139 13.66 -0.48 -17.22
N ASP A 140 14.63 -1.13 -16.59
CA ASP A 140 14.65 -2.59 -16.39
C ASP A 140 13.73 -3.01 -15.23
N VAL A 141 12.49 -3.36 -15.55
CA VAL A 141 11.52 -3.93 -14.59
C VAL A 141 11.95 -5.28 -14.01
N ASN A 142 12.97 -5.94 -14.57
CA ASN A 142 13.49 -7.20 -14.06
C ASN A 142 14.77 -7.03 -13.23
N PHE A 143 15.28 -5.80 -13.08
CA PHE A 143 16.41 -5.52 -12.22
C PHE A 143 16.16 -6.09 -10.81
N GLN A 144 17.05 -6.98 -10.37
CA GLN A 144 16.95 -7.56 -9.03
C GLN A 144 17.42 -6.52 -8.01
N PRO A 145 16.58 -6.15 -7.02
CA PRO A 145 17.01 -5.28 -5.93
C PRO A 145 18.26 -5.82 -5.25
N VAL A 146 19.14 -4.91 -4.86
CA VAL A 146 20.40 -5.23 -4.16
C VAL A 146 20.44 -4.51 -2.83
N LYS A 147 21.21 -5.04 -1.89
CA LYS A 147 21.45 -4.43 -0.59
C LYS A 147 22.90 -3.98 -0.46
N ARG A 148 23.12 -2.97 0.37
CA ARG A 148 24.45 -2.53 0.79
C ARG A 148 24.43 -2.16 2.26
N ARG A 149 25.55 -2.38 2.94
CA ARG A 149 25.72 -1.94 4.33
C ARG A 149 26.27 -0.52 4.36
N LEU A 150 25.62 0.33 5.14
CA LEU A 150 26.07 1.70 5.41
C LEU A 150 27.11 1.72 6.53
N GLU A 151 27.83 2.83 6.69
CA GLU A 151 28.90 2.97 7.70
C GLU A 151 28.39 2.80 9.12
N ASN A 152 27.16 3.22 9.39
CA ASN A 152 26.47 3.04 10.68
C ASN A 152 25.96 1.61 10.91
N GLY A 153 26.19 0.68 9.97
CA GLY A 153 25.75 -0.71 10.06
C GLY A 153 24.38 -1.00 9.47
N ASP A 154 23.61 0.04 9.12
CA ASP A 154 22.28 -0.10 8.51
C ASP A 154 22.34 -0.79 7.16
N LEU A 155 21.24 -1.45 6.80
CA LEU A 155 21.11 -2.13 5.53
C LEU A 155 20.23 -1.30 4.58
N GLN A 156 20.80 -0.79 3.51
CA GLN A 156 20.07 -0.02 2.50
C GLN A 156 19.77 -0.90 1.28
N ILE A 157 18.52 -0.95 0.86
CA ILE A 157 18.01 -1.74 -0.27
C ILE A 157 17.58 -0.79 -1.38
N LEU A 158 18.08 -1.04 -2.60
CA LEU A 158 17.79 -0.23 -3.78
C LEU A 158 17.37 -1.10 -4.97
N GLY A 159 16.43 -0.58 -5.76
CA GLY A 159 16.01 -1.14 -7.04
C GLY A 159 16.60 -0.34 -8.20
N ARG A 160 15.90 -0.36 -9.33
CA ARG A 160 16.35 0.31 -10.56
C ARG A 160 16.43 1.83 -10.46
N GLY A 161 15.69 2.41 -9.50
CA GLY A 161 15.67 3.85 -9.24
C GLY A 161 16.89 4.35 -8.48
N GLY A 162 17.71 3.44 -7.94
CA GLY A 162 18.90 3.78 -7.18
C GLY A 162 18.58 4.38 -5.79
N LEU A 163 19.48 5.23 -5.31
CA LEU A 163 19.41 5.84 -3.98
C LEU A 163 18.18 6.71 -3.72
N PRO A 164 17.63 7.47 -4.68
CA PRO A 164 16.43 8.27 -4.45
C PRO A 164 15.22 7.44 -3.95
N ASN A 165 15.14 6.17 -4.34
CA ASN A 165 14.05 5.27 -3.98
C ASN A 165 14.47 4.17 -3.00
N ALA A 166 15.67 4.27 -2.42
CA ALA A 166 16.17 3.29 -1.48
C ALA A 166 15.40 3.34 -0.16
N PHE A 167 15.15 2.18 0.44
CA PHE A 167 14.67 2.09 1.82
C PHE A 167 15.75 1.45 2.68
N THR A 168 15.75 1.78 3.97
CA THR A 168 16.82 1.41 4.90
C THR A 168 16.23 0.60 6.06
N ILE A 169 16.91 -0.47 6.46
CA ILE A 169 16.60 -1.26 7.65
C ILE A 169 17.67 -0.95 8.69
N SER A 170 17.23 -0.43 9.83
CA SER A 170 18.10 -0.09 10.96
C SER A 170 17.72 -0.90 12.20
N ASN A 171 18.72 -1.40 12.92
CA ASN A 171 18.53 -2.10 14.19
C ASN A 171 18.61 -1.15 15.39
N ASP A 172 19.17 0.05 15.18
CA ASP A 172 19.33 1.07 16.21
C ASP A 172 18.27 2.13 15.99
N VAL A 173 17.15 2.00 16.70
CA VAL A 173 16.10 3.01 16.70
C VAL A 173 16.49 4.08 17.72
N GLU A 174 16.67 5.33 17.28
CA GLU A 174 16.84 6.42 18.24
C GLU A 174 15.57 6.53 19.11
N PRO A 175 15.71 6.68 20.45
CA PRO A 175 14.56 6.68 21.38
C PRO A 175 13.47 7.72 21.09
N ASP A 176 13.81 8.77 20.32
CA ASP A 176 12.97 9.95 20.09
C ASP A 176 12.36 10.02 18.66
N GLU A 177 12.49 8.99 17.81
CA GLU A 177 11.74 8.98 16.55
C GLU A 177 10.23 8.84 16.84
N GLU A 178 9.45 9.88 16.51
CA GLU A 178 7.98 9.91 16.65
C GLU A 178 7.36 8.66 16.00
N SER A 179 7.01 7.67 16.83
CA SER A 179 6.55 6.38 16.35
C SER A 179 5.03 6.33 16.41
N SER A 180 4.38 6.27 15.25
CA SER A 180 2.92 6.11 15.18
C SER A 180 2.52 4.64 15.28
N PHE A 181 1.37 4.39 15.92
CA PHE A 181 0.78 3.05 16.01
C PHE A 181 0.26 2.59 14.64
N ALA A 182 -0.34 3.52 13.87
CA ALA A 182 -0.72 3.38 12.48
C ALA A 182 0.05 4.36 11.60
N GLN A 183 0.84 3.85 10.66
CA GLN A 183 1.70 4.67 9.79
C GLN A 183 1.31 4.53 8.32
N ILE A 184 1.30 5.66 7.61
CA ILE A 184 1.08 5.69 6.16
C ILE A 184 2.39 5.45 5.41
N VAL A 185 2.30 4.73 4.29
CA VAL A 185 3.40 4.50 3.35
C VAL A 185 2.89 4.83 1.94
N PRO A 186 3.11 6.08 1.48
CA PRO A 186 2.73 6.48 0.13
C PRO A 186 3.60 5.80 -0.92
N MET A 187 2.98 5.31 -1.99
CA MET A 187 3.68 4.82 -3.19
C MET A 187 4.52 5.93 -3.85
N ASP A 188 4.21 7.21 -3.59
CA ASP A 188 4.83 8.35 -4.25
C ASP A 188 6.34 8.46 -4.00
N GLY A 189 6.85 7.97 -2.87
CA GLY A 189 8.30 7.91 -2.60
C GLY A 189 9.08 6.97 -3.53
N PHE A 190 8.37 6.18 -4.32
CA PHE A 190 8.93 5.28 -5.33
C PHE A 190 8.76 5.82 -6.75
N HIS A 191 8.36 7.08 -6.96
CA HIS A 191 8.53 7.73 -8.26
C HIS A 191 10.01 7.70 -8.63
N LEU A 192 10.34 7.35 -9.87
CA LEU A 192 11.71 7.54 -10.34
C LEU A 192 12.05 9.04 -10.30
N SER A 193 13.29 9.35 -9.89
CA SER A 193 13.77 10.73 -9.84
C SER A 193 13.79 11.34 -11.25
N ARG A 194 13.72 12.66 -11.36
CA ARG A 194 13.86 13.36 -12.65
C ARG A 194 15.18 13.06 -13.34
N GLN A 195 16.22 12.79 -12.56
CA GLN A 195 17.51 12.34 -13.08
C GLN A 195 17.36 10.96 -13.73
N CYS A 196 16.71 9.99 -13.08
CA CYS A 196 16.40 8.68 -13.65
C CYS A 196 15.57 8.81 -14.94
N LEU A 197 14.50 9.62 -14.94
CA LEU A 197 13.65 9.82 -16.11
C LEU A 197 14.42 10.44 -17.29
N SER A 198 15.43 11.25 -17.00
CA SER A 198 16.30 11.84 -18.03
C SER A 198 17.25 10.83 -18.67
N SER A 199 17.42 9.66 -18.05
CA SER A 199 18.23 8.54 -18.56
C SER A 199 17.41 7.49 -19.32
N PHE A 200 16.10 7.68 -19.48
CA PHE A 200 15.26 6.79 -20.30
C PHE A 200 15.66 6.88 -21.78
N GLN A 201 15.34 5.86 -22.57
CA GLN A 201 15.49 5.86 -24.02
C GLN A 201 14.73 7.03 -24.67
N ASN A 202 13.56 7.38 -24.13
CA ASN A 202 12.80 8.57 -24.51
C ASN A 202 12.51 9.46 -23.27
N PRO A 203 13.44 10.37 -22.91
CA PRO A 203 13.29 11.24 -21.75
C PRO A 203 12.05 12.14 -21.81
N GLN A 204 11.73 12.66 -23.00
CA GLN A 204 10.62 13.59 -23.18
C GLN A 204 9.29 12.91 -22.83
N GLU A 205 9.08 11.68 -23.31
CA GLU A 205 7.88 10.91 -22.98
C GLU A 205 7.87 10.48 -21.50
N ALA A 206 9.02 10.07 -20.95
CA ALA A 206 9.13 9.69 -19.54
C ALA A 206 8.73 10.83 -18.59
N HIS A 207 9.20 12.05 -18.85
CA HIS A 207 8.82 13.25 -18.08
C HIS A 207 7.34 13.62 -18.31
N LYS A 208 6.85 13.54 -19.55
CA LYS A 208 5.46 13.86 -19.90
C LYS A 208 4.46 12.89 -19.25
N ARG A 209 4.80 11.59 -19.20
CA ARG A 209 4.00 10.50 -18.63
C ARG A 209 4.42 10.15 -17.20
N ARG A 210 5.13 11.04 -16.49
CA ARG A 210 5.44 10.82 -15.08
C ARG A 210 4.15 10.61 -14.29
N GLY A 211 4.14 9.59 -13.45
CA GLY A 211 2.95 9.07 -12.78
C GLY A 211 2.34 7.83 -13.46
N SER A 212 2.82 7.42 -14.64
CA SER A 212 2.48 6.13 -15.26
C SER A 212 3.30 4.97 -14.65
N PRO A 213 2.86 3.69 -14.77
CA PRO A 213 3.55 2.55 -14.16
C PRO A 213 5.07 2.46 -14.37
N PRO A 214 5.64 2.69 -15.58
CA PRO A 214 7.09 2.58 -15.78
C PRO A 214 7.89 3.69 -15.10
N THR A 215 7.25 4.77 -14.65
CA THR A 215 7.91 5.93 -14.02
C THR A 215 8.09 5.79 -12.51
N PHE A 216 7.95 4.57 -11.98
CA PHE A 216 8.16 4.20 -10.58
C PHE A 216 9.19 3.08 -10.45
N ASP A 217 9.90 3.02 -9.34
CA ASP A 217 10.72 1.87 -8.95
C ASP A 217 9.84 0.75 -8.38
N SER A 218 9.11 0.09 -9.28
CA SER A 218 8.28 -1.07 -8.94
C SER A 218 9.09 -2.24 -8.37
N ASN A 219 10.37 -2.34 -8.72
CA ASN A 219 11.29 -3.36 -8.23
C ASN A 219 11.51 -3.19 -6.73
N ASN A 220 11.85 -1.97 -6.30
CA ASN A 220 12.11 -1.70 -4.89
C ASN A 220 10.83 -1.61 -4.06
N PHE A 221 9.71 -1.13 -4.62
CA PHE A 221 8.43 -1.15 -3.91
C PHE A 221 7.95 -2.58 -3.62
N ALA A 222 8.08 -3.49 -4.60
CA ALA A 222 7.77 -4.90 -4.38
C ALA A 222 8.69 -5.54 -3.34
N GLN A 223 9.97 -5.15 -3.30
CA GLN A 223 10.91 -5.62 -2.28
C GLN A 223 10.58 -5.07 -0.89
N LEU A 224 10.18 -3.80 -0.77
CA LEU A 224 9.63 -3.24 0.47
C LEU A 224 8.43 -4.07 0.94
N CYS A 225 7.48 -4.40 0.05
CA CYS A 225 6.32 -5.22 0.41
C CYS A 225 6.72 -6.61 0.93
N LYS A 226 7.78 -7.24 0.39
CA LYS A 226 8.31 -8.50 0.95
C LYS A 226 8.88 -8.31 2.36
N THR A 227 9.64 -7.25 2.58
CA THR A 227 10.19 -6.92 3.91
C THR A 227 9.05 -6.64 4.91
N LEU A 228 8.00 -5.93 4.48
CA LEU A 228 6.79 -5.72 5.28
C LEU A 228 6.05 -7.03 5.56
N ALA A 229 5.93 -7.93 4.58
CA ALA A 229 5.33 -9.25 4.79
C ALA A 229 6.12 -10.07 5.83
N GLN A 230 7.45 -10.07 5.75
CA GLN A 230 8.32 -10.71 6.74
C GLN A 230 8.04 -10.15 8.15
N THR A 231 7.98 -8.83 8.29
CA THR A 231 7.67 -8.18 9.58
C THR A 231 6.26 -8.46 10.09
N CYS A 232 5.27 -8.59 9.20
CA CYS A 232 3.91 -8.99 9.55
C CYS A 232 3.87 -10.39 10.17
N THR A 233 4.68 -11.34 9.69
CA THR A 233 4.66 -12.74 10.15
C THR A 233 5.47 -13.03 11.41
N ILE A 234 6.12 -12.01 11.99
CA ILE A 234 6.81 -12.15 13.28
C ILE A 234 5.74 -12.34 14.36
N LYS A 235 5.84 -13.41 15.16
CA LYS A 235 4.89 -13.63 16.27
C LYS A 235 5.23 -12.71 17.44
N PRO A 236 4.28 -11.89 17.93
CA PRO A 236 4.45 -11.11 19.15
C PRO A 236 4.74 -11.99 20.37
N GLY A 237 5.20 -11.35 21.46
CA GLY A 237 5.21 -11.99 22.77
C GLY A 237 3.79 -12.40 23.19
N SER A 238 3.66 -13.42 24.02
CA SER A 238 2.37 -13.79 24.61
C SER A 238 2.11 -12.99 25.88
N CYS A 239 0.89 -12.51 26.09
CA CYS A 239 0.49 -11.88 27.34
C CYS A 239 -0.99 -12.11 27.63
N ASP A 240 -1.39 -12.02 28.90
CA ASP A 240 -2.79 -11.93 29.27
C ASP A 240 -3.26 -10.48 29.08
N ALA A 241 -4.08 -10.26 28.05
CA ALA A 241 -4.60 -8.96 27.66
C ALA A 241 -6.10 -9.04 27.39
N LYS A 242 -6.85 -8.05 27.90
CA LYS A 242 -8.31 -8.01 27.84
C LYS A 242 -8.83 -7.29 26.60
N SER A 243 -7.96 -6.62 25.86
CA SER A 243 -8.28 -5.90 24.63
C SER A 243 -7.13 -5.96 23.63
N CYS A 244 -7.42 -5.63 22.38
CA CYS A 244 -6.41 -5.49 21.32
C CYS A 244 -5.31 -4.50 21.74
N PHE A 245 -5.67 -3.27 22.13
CA PHE A 245 -4.69 -2.24 22.48
C PHE A 245 -3.85 -2.60 23.72
N GLU A 246 -4.43 -3.30 24.70
CA GLU A 246 -3.65 -3.81 25.83
C GLU A 246 -2.63 -4.85 25.39
N PHE A 247 -3.01 -5.77 24.50
CA PHE A 247 -2.09 -6.74 23.92
C PHE A 247 -0.97 -5.99 23.18
N MET A 248 -1.32 -5.03 22.31
CA MET A 248 -0.33 -4.31 21.52
C MET A 248 0.68 -3.55 22.37
N ALA A 249 0.22 -2.92 23.45
CA ALA A 249 1.07 -2.19 24.39
C ALA A 249 1.99 -3.12 25.20
N LYS A 250 1.51 -4.31 25.58
CA LYS A 250 2.29 -5.31 26.35
C LYS A 250 3.26 -6.11 25.49
N THR A 251 2.98 -6.28 24.21
CA THR A 251 3.82 -7.06 23.28
C THR A 251 4.69 -6.19 22.37
N TYR A 252 4.81 -4.90 22.69
CA TYR A 252 5.75 -4.00 22.02
C TYR A 252 7.18 -4.55 22.14
N ASP A 253 7.95 -4.46 21.05
CA ASP A 253 9.33 -4.91 20.99
C ASP A 253 10.24 -3.71 20.69
N PRO A 254 11.01 -3.22 21.67
CA PRO A 254 11.87 -2.06 21.49
C PRO A 254 13.09 -2.32 20.61
N HIS A 255 13.42 -3.58 20.32
CA HIS A 255 14.51 -3.95 19.42
C HIS A 255 13.99 -4.43 18.07
N PHE A 256 12.71 -4.16 17.76
CA PHE A 256 12.17 -4.39 16.44
C PHE A 256 12.85 -3.43 15.45
N PRO A 257 13.36 -3.92 14.30
CA PRO A 257 14.09 -3.08 13.35
C PRO A 257 13.20 -1.94 12.81
N CYS A 258 13.75 -0.73 12.70
CA CYS A 258 13.09 0.36 11.96
C CYS A 258 13.31 0.17 10.46
N ILE A 259 12.24 0.33 9.69
CA ILE A 259 12.28 0.42 8.23
C ILE A 259 12.03 1.87 7.85
N LYS A 260 13.06 2.56 7.36
CA LYS A 260 13.01 3.93 6.84
C LYS A 260 12.72 3.90 5.35
N ILE A 261 11.69 4.62 4.93
CA ILE A 261 11.09 4.54 3.60
C ILE A 261 11.11 5.92 2.96
N PRO A 262 11.45 6.03 1.66
CA PRO A 262 11.45 7.31 0.98
C PRO A 262 10.03 7.86 0.86
N GLY A 263 9.92 9.18 0.87
CA GLY A 263 8.71 9.89 0.49
C GLY A 263 8.92 10.77 -0.73
N PHE A 264 8.02 11.71 -0.98
CA PHE A 264 8.06 12.54 -2.18
C PHE A 264 7.87 14.00 -1.81
N ASP A 265 8.81 14.85 -2.22
CA ASP A 265 8.72 16.29 -2.02
C ASP A 265 8.11 16.94 -3.27
N HIS A 266 6.92 17.51 -3.13
CA HIS A 266 6.21 18.18 -4.22
C HIS A 266 6.85 19.51 -4.67
N SER A 267 7.67 20.12 -3.82
CA SER A 267 8.43 21.34 -4.14
C SER A 267 9.68 20.98 -4.96
N LEU A 268 10.44 19.98 -4.50
CA LEU A 268 11.59 19.45 -5.24
C LEU A 268 11.16 18.66 -6.49
N LYS A 269 9.93 18.16 -6.49
CA LYS A 269 9.36 17.26 -7.49
C LYS A 269 10.19 15.98 -7.63
N ASP A 270 10.70 15.46 -6.52
CA ASP A 270 11.53 14.25 -6.49
C ASP A 270 11.37 13.48 -5.18
N PRO A 271 11.71 12.18 -5.18
CA PRO A 271 11.78 11.39 -3.97
C PRO A 271 12.80 11.95 -2.98
N THR A 272 12.51 11.74 -1.71
CA THR A 272 13.36 12.14 -0.59
C THR A 272 13.52 10.96 0.35
N PRO A 273 14.76 10.64 0.77
CA PRO A 273 15.04 9.47 1.59
C PRO A 273 14.40 9.58 2.98
N ASP A 274 14.15 8.42 3.59
CA ASP A 274 13.85 8.25 5.02
C ASP A 274 12.73 9.15 5.60
N GLN A 275 11.70 9.48 4.80
CA GLN A 275 10.57 10.31 5.26
C GLN A 275 9.60 9.58 6.20
N PHE A 276 9.50 8.24 6.09
CA PHE A 276 8.62 7.44 6.93
C PHE A 276 9.44 6.35 7.64
N CYS A 277 9.36 6.23 8.98
CA CYS A 277 9.87 5.08 9.72
C CYS A 277 8.72 4.17 10.17
N LEU A 278 8.97 2.85 10.08
CA LEU A 278 8.14 1.81 10.70
C LEU A 278 9.01 1.05 11.70
N ASN A 279 8.72 1.16 12.99
CA ASN A 279 9.46 0.44 14.05
C ASN A 279 8.52 -0.49 14.83
N GLY A 280 8.93 -0.95 16.02
CA GLY A 280 8.12 -1.86 16.86
C GLY A 280 6.78 -1.27 17.32
N HIS A 281 6.63 0.06 17.35
CA HIS A 281 5.37 0.69 17.74
C HIS A 281 4.33 0.59 16.62
N THR A 282 4.76 0.51 15.36
CA THR A 282 3.85 0.48 14.21
C THR A 282 3.21 -0.91 14.07
N ARG A 283 1.93 -1.00 14.42
CA ARG A 283 1.13 -2.24 14.36
C ARG A 283 0.17 -2.26 13.16
N ILE A 284 -0.07 -1.11 12.54
CA ILE A 284 -0.90 -0.98 11.33
C ILE A 284 -0.12 -0.19 10.28
N VAL A 285 0.07 -0.78 9.09
CA VAL A 285 0.74 -0.13 7.95
C VAL A 285 -0.29 0.14 6.86
N ILE A 286 -0.48 1.41 6.51
CA ILE A 286 -1.43 1.84 5.48
C ILE A 286 -0.65 2.21 4.22
N LEU A 287 -0.60 1.30 3.26
CA LEU A 287 0.00 1.58 1.96
C LEU A 287 -1.05 2.19 1.03
N GLU A 288 -0.76 3.36 0.48
CA GLU A 288 -1.66 4.04 -0.45
C GLU A 288 -0.98 4.33 -1.78
N GLY A 289 -1.69 4.13 -2.89
CA GLY A 289 -1.08 4.27 -4.20
C GLY A 289 -2.01 4.03 -5.39
N LEU A 290 -1.49 4.27 -6.59
CA LEU A 290 -2.21 4.07 -7.85
C LEU A 290 -2.20 2.60 -8.27
N TYR A 291 -1.06 1.93 -8.10
CA TYR A 291 -0.75 0.66 -8.77
C TYR A 291 -0.65 -0.55 -7.83
N LEU A 292 -1.06 -0.42 -6.56
CA LEU A 292 -0.91 -1.52 -5.58
C LEU A 292 -1.80 -2.74 -5.88
N LEU A 293 -2.79 -2.57 -6.77
CA LEU A 293 -3.65 -3.64 -7.31
C LEU A 293 -3.54 -3.76 -8.84
N TYR A 294 -2.44 -3.30 -9.43
CA TYR A 294 -2.24 -3.35 -10.88
C TYR A 294 -1.67 -4.71 -11.31
N ASP A 295 -2.32 -5.40 -12.25
CA ASP A 295 -2.06 -6.81 -12.62
C ASP A 295 -0.87 -7.04 -13.57
N LYS A 296 0.06 -6.07 -13.69
CA LYS A 296 1.21 -6.15 -14.59
C LYS A 296 2.54 -6.03 -13.83
N GLU A 297 3.60 -6.52 -14.47
CA GLU A 297 5.01 -6.32 -14.06
C GLU A 297 5.25 -6.72 -12.59
N ASN A 298 5.97 -5.90 -11.82
CA ASN A 298 6.19 -6.14 -10.39
C ASN A 298 4.96 -5.78 -9.54
N TRP A 299 4.07 -4.92 -10.03
CA TRP A 299 2.90 -4.47 -9.29
C TRP A 299 1.92 -5.60 -8.95
N GLN A 300 1.77 -6.57 -9.86
CA GLN A 300 0.90 -7.73 -9.64
C GLN A 300 1.30 -8.54 -8.38
N ARG A 301 2.59 -8.48 -8.02
CA ARG A 301 3.14 -9.21 -6.88
C ARG A 301 2.80 -8.54 -5.55
N VAL A 302 2.51 -7.23 -5.53
CA VAL A 302 2.27 -6.46 -4.29
C VAL A 302 1.12 -7.07 -3.49
N HIS A 303 -0.03 -7.25 -4.15
CA HIS A 303 -1.21 -7.85 -3.52
C HIS A 303 -0.95 -9.29 -3.08
N GLU A 304 -0.31 -10.11 -3.93
CA GLU A 304 -0.01 -11.51 -3.61
C GLU A 304 0.91 -11.64 -2.38
N ILE A 305 2.01 -10.88 -2.34
CA ILE A 305 2.97 -10.88 -1.24
C ILE A 305 2.30 -10.56 0.09
N LEU A 306 1.49 -9.50 0.11
CA LEU A 306 0.83 -9.04 1.33
C LEU A 306 -0.37 -9.91 1.70
N GLN A 307 -1.11 -10.45 0.72
CA GLN A 307 -2.23 -11.34 1.01
C GLN A 307 -1.77 -12.63 1.69
N ASN A 308 -0.57 -13.13 1.34
CA ASN A 308 0.02 -14.33 1.93
C ASN A 308 0.39 -14.18 3.41
N THR A 309 0.37 -12.97 3.98
CA THR A 309 0.59 -12.78 5.43
C THR A 309 -0.63 -13.20 6.26
N GLY A 310 -1.81 -13.33 5.64
CA GLY A 310 -3.08 -13.54 6.33
C GLY A 310 -3.64 -12.29 7.04
N SER A 311 -2.93 -11.15 6.95
CA SER A 311 -3.17 -9.94 7.75
C SER A 311 -3.32 -8.68 6.87
N LEU A 312 -4.11 -8.78 5.79
CA LEU A 312 -4.29 -7.74 4.80
C LEU A 312 -5.77 -7.31 4.65
N LEU A 313 -6.04 -5.99 4.71
CA LEU A 313 -7.25 -5.38 4.17
C LEU A 313 -6.94 -4.69 2.84
N VAL A 314 -7.93 -4.71 1.93
CA VAL A 314 -7.77 -4.14 0.59
C VAL A 314 -9.00 -3.32 0.22
N TRP A 315 -8.79 -2.01 0.09
CA TRP A 315 -9.81 -1.05 -0.24
C TRP A 315 -9.48 -0.34 -1.55
N TYR A 316 -10.39 -0.43 -2.51
CA TYR A 316 -10.28 0.22 -3.81
C TYR A 316 -11.32 1.34 -3.91
N ILE A 317 -10.88 2.58 -4.04
CA ILE A 317 -11.74 3.75 -4.22
C ILE A 317 -12.05 3.90 -5.71
N ASP A 318 -13.30 3.63 -6.08
CA ASP A 318 -13.79 3.82 -7.45
C ASP A 318 -14.66 5.07 -7.53
N ILE A 319 -14.30 5.95 -8.46
CA ILE A 319 -14.96 7.24 -8.69
C ILE A 319 -15.12 7.45 -10.18
N GLU A 320 -16.24 8.06 -10.59
CA GLU A 320 -16.51 8.39 -11.98
C GLU A 320 -15.49 9.37 -12.58
N ASP A 321 -15.15 9.17 -13.87
CA ASP A 321 -14.13 9.96 -14.59
C ASP A 321 -14.39 11.48 -14.52
N HIS A 322 -15.66 11.90 -14.59
CA HIS A 322 -16.01 13.33 -14.57
C HIS A 322 -15.74 14.00 -13.21
N VAL A 323 -15.91 13.27 -12.10
CA VAL A 323 -15.65 13.78 -10.75
C VAL A 323 -14.14 13.94 -10.52
N ILE A 324 -13.35 12.92 -10.89
CA ILE A 324 -11.89 13.01 -10.77
C ILE A 324 -11.29 14.05 -11.72
N GLU A 325 -11.87 14.25 -12.91
CA GLU A 325 -11.45 15.32 -13.82
C GLU A 325 -11.57 16.70 -13.16
N GLU A 326 -12.74 17.00 -12.59
CA GLU A 326 -12.96 18.30 -11.95
C GLU A 326 -12.02 18.51 -10.75
N ARG A 327 -11.87 17.48 -9.89
CA ARG A 327 -10.98 17.53 -8.71
C ARG A 327 -9.52 17.75 -9.12
N VAL A 328 -9.02 17.00 -10.10
CA VAL A 328 -7.61 17.09 -10.52
C VAL A 328 -7.34 18.37 -11.31
N ALA A 329 -8.27 18.83 -12.15
CA ALA A 329 -8.13 20.09 -12.87
C ALA A 329 -7.99 21.28 -11.91
N LYS A 330 -8.85 21.35 -10.86
CA LYS A 330 -8.73 22.35 -9.79
C LYS A 330 -7.40 22.24 -9.04
N ARG A 331 -6.96 21.02 -8.74
CA ARG A 331 -5.66 20.80 -8.06
C ARG A 331 -4.48 21.27 -8.91
N HIS A 332 -4.48 20.98 -10.22
CA HIS A 332 -3.44 21.46 -11.13
C HIS A 332 -3.35 23.00 -11.16
N PHE A 333 -4.50 23.67 -11.23
CA PHE A 333 -4.54 25.13 -11.15
C PHE A 333 -4.01 25.64 -9.80
N ASN A 334 -4.52 25.13 -8.67
CA ASN A 334 -4.15 25.60 -7.33
C ASN A 334 -2.67 25.36 -6.98
N SER A 335 -2.04 24.34 -7.57
CA SER A 335 -0.62 23.99 -7.39
C SER A 335 0.32 24.70 -8.37
N GLY A 336 -0.20 25.55 -9.27
CA GLY A 336 0.59 26.20 -10.31
C GLY A 336 1.10 25.24 -11.39
N LEU A 337 0.53 24.04 -11.49
CA LEU A 337 0.83 23.06 -12.54
C LEU A 337 0.07 23.32 -13.86
N ALA A 338 -0.86 24.28 -13.86
CA ALA A 338 -1.60 24.80 -15.00
C ALA A 338 -2.03 26.25 -14.73
N ASP A 339 -2.07 27.10 -15.77
CA ASP A 339 -2.42 28.53 -15.63
C ASP A 339 -3.94 28.76 -15.53
N SER A 340 -4.74 27.73 -15.80
CA SER A 340 -6.20 27.75 -15.68
C SER A 340 -6.75 26.35 -15.40
N VAL A 341 -7.99 26.28 -14.91
CA VAL A 341 -8.71 25.01 -14.73
C VAL A 341 -8.86 24.27 -16.05
N GLU A 342 -9.06 24.97 -17.17
CA GLU A 342 -9.19 24.35 -18.49
C GLU A 342 -7.88 23.69 -18.96
N GLN A 343 -6.74 24.37 -18.77
CA GLN A 343 -5.44 23.73 -19.00
C GLN A 343 -5.20 22.55 -18.04
N GLY A 344 -5.67 22.66 -16.79
CA GLY A 344 -5.64 21.57 -15.81
C GLY A 344 -6.41 20.34 -16.28
N ARG A 345 -7.57 20.55 -16.92
CA ARG A 345 -8.40 19.50 -17.55
C ARG A 345 -7.68 18.84 -18.72
N LEU A 346 -7.09 19.61 -19.64
CA LEU A 346 -6.32 19.07 -20.76
C LEU A 346 -5.13 18.21 -20.28
N LYS A 347 -4.44 18.67 -19.22
CA LYS A 347 -3.35 17.92 -18.59
C LYS A 347 -3.84 16.61 -17.95
N PHE A 348 -4.97 16.64 -17.26
CA PHE A 348 -5.61 15.45 -16.70
C PHE A 348 -5.96 14.43 -17.81
N GLN A 349 -6.61 14.88 -18.88
CA GLN A 349 -7.01 14.04 -20.01
C GLN A 349 -5.82 13.38 -20.71
N GLY A 350 -4.71 14.11 -20.85
CA GLY A 350 -3.49 13.63 -21.52
C GLY A 350 -2.62 12.68 -20.69
N ASN A 351 -2.79 12.62 -19.36
CA ASN A 351 -1.97 11.76 -18.50
C ASN A 351 -2.77 11.00 -17.43
N ASP A 352 -3.32 11.72 -16.45
CA ASP A 352 -3.98 11.13 -15.28
C ASP A 352 -5.18 10.26 -15.63
N LEU A 353 -6.00 10.67 -16.59
CA LEU A 353 -7.17 9.91 -17.06
C LEU A 353 -6.75 8.58 -17.69
N LEU A 354 -5.66 8.59 -18.46
CA LEU A 354 -5.11 7.38 -19.05
C LEU A 354 -4.64 6.42 -17.95
N ASN A 355 -4.02 6.95 -16.90
CA ASN A 355 -3.58 6.15 -15.75
C ASN A 355 -4.79 5.61 -14.96
N ALA A 356 -5.82 6.43 -14.72
CA ALA A 356 -7.06 6.02 -14.06
C ALA A 356 -7.75 4.85 -14.79
N ARG A 357 -7.88 4.96 -16.12
CA ARG A 357 -8.44 3.89 -16.96
C ARG A 357 -7.56 2.64 -16.99
N LEU A 358 -6.24 2.83 -16.98
CA LEU A 358 -5.27 1.74 -16.94
C LEU A 358 -5.40 0.92 -15.64
N ILE A 359 -5.56 1.60 -14.49
CA ILE A 359 -5.80 0.97 -13.18
C ILE A 359 -7.10 0.16 -13.21
N ARG A 360 -8.22 0.76 -13.63
CA ARG A 360 -9.52 0.07 -13.70
C ARG A 360 -9.49 -1.17 -14.60
N LYS A 361 -8.85 -1.07 -15.76
CA LYS A 361 -8.77 -2.15 -16.75
C LYS A 361 -7.94 -3.35 -16.26
N ASN A 362 -6.96 -3.12 -15.41
CA ASN A 362 -5.95 -4.09 -15.00
C ASN A 362 -5.94 -4.28 -13.49
N LEU A 363 -7.13 -4.25 -12.87
CA LEU A 363 -7.26 -4.49 -11.44
C LEU A 363 -7.11 -6.00 -11.17
N VAL A 364 -6.33 -6.36 -10.15
CA VAL A 364 -6.23 -7.74 -9.67
C VAL A 364 -7.63 -8.29 -9.36
N GLN A 365 -7.92 -9.47 -9.90
CA GLN A 365 -9.20 -10.15 -9.69
C GLN A 365 -9.15 -10.94 -8.37
N SER A 366 -9.59 -10.32 -7.27
CA SER A 366 -9.63 -10.93 -5.95
C SER A 366 -10.95 -10.61 -5.25
N GLY A 367 -11.62 -11.65 -4.72
CA GLY A 367 -12.86 -11.49 -3.95
C GLY A 367 -12.70 -10.79 -2.60
N LYS A 368 -11.46 -10.45 -2.20
CA LYS A 368 -11.15 -9.73 -0.96
C LYS A 368 -11.03 -8.21 -1.15
N VAL A 369 -11.15 -7.71 -2.38
CA VAL A 369 -11.11 -6.26 -2.65
C VAL A 369 -12.47 -5.66 -2.36
N VAL A 370 -12.55 -4.76 -1.37
CA VAL A 370 -13.76 -3.99 -1.10
C VAL A 370 -13.72 -2.70 -1.92
N THR A 371 -14.79 -2.45 -2.69
CA THR A 371 -14.91 -1.23 -3.50
C THR A 371 -15.63 -0.15 -2.70
N LEU A 372 -14.98 1.00 -2.56
CA LEU A 372 -15.45 2.19 -1.86
C LEU A 372 -15.81 3.31 -2.83
N ARG A 373 -16.74 4.17 -2.43
CA ARG A 373 -17.06 5.47 -3.04
C ARG A 373 -16.55 6.59 -2.15
N ASN A 374 -16.06 7.65 -2.78
CA ASN A 374 -15.65 8.87 -2.10
C ASN A 374 -16.14 10.08 -2.89
N ASP A 375 -17.45 10.12 -3.07
CA ASP A 375 -18.21 11.06 -3.90
C ASP A 375 -18.08 12.53 -3.49
#